data_AF-Q9HLB3-F1
#
_entry.id   AF-Q9HLB3-F1
#
_cell.length_a   1.000
_cell.length_b   1.000
_cell.length_c   1.000
_cell.angle_alpha   90.00
_cell.angle_beta   90.00
_cell.angle_gamma   90.00
#
_symmetry.space_group_name_H-M   'P 1'
#
loop_
_entity.id
_entity.type
_entity.pdbx_description
1 polymer ?
#
loop_
_entity_poly.entity_id
_entity_poly.type
_entity_poly.pdbx_seq_one_letter_code
_entity_poly.pdbx_strand_id
1 'polypeptide(L)'
;MNYVPDTSVIVDGRFTQYIQDKEDANVILPEAMLSEVEHQANEGRAIGFAALEELKKLRSLEKEGKITIEIVGERPREWQIKRAKSGEIDEMIRSVALQYDAMLVTGDNIQRDVAIIKGINVDYLPPPEKVVKNIEEFFEDTTMSVHLKAGTNPVLKDGKPGSIKYRRLDYILNRSDLENIASNIVKRGKLEADSFIEMDAQGATVVQLKNIRIVITRPPFSDDIEITAVRPVVKLGIDYYDLDDKIKERLESSASGILVAGAPGAGKSTFVQALAEFFNARGKIVKTMERPRDLDVSKEITQYTELEGSMEMTGDILLLVRPDYTIFDEMRVTNDFKVYADLRLAGVGMVGVVHATRAIDALQRFIGRIELGLIPQIIDTIIYINNGQVAQVLSTQYTVKIPYGMTQEDLARPVIVVSDLISGKDLYEIYSFGEQVVVVPVKERKESSISKLAVDRIEDYIKRMIRSDDVEVKMVGDSRAIVRVDPKYIPKLIGRSGKNITEIEKKLGIKIDVEESGSNAERQKAGVEIKNKIIYIDVGHPNKHVRIYLGEVPILQALSSSKGIVRIKLSTEIGNAIYNHIKNGGDIFYSID
;
A
#
# COMPACT_ATOMS: atom_id res chain seq x y z
N MET A 1 -11.90 -62.07 32.01
CA MET A 1 -10.83 -61.80 31.00
C MET A 1 -9.63 -61.20 31.72
N ASN A 2 -8.40 -61.47 31.26
CA ASN A 2 -7.18 -60.98 31.92
C ASN A 2 -6.78 -59.60 31.38
N TYR A 3 -6.48 -58.66 32.27
CA TYR A 3 -6.06 -57.29 31.94
C TYR A 3 -4.77 -56.94 32.66
N VAL A 4 -3.79 -56.41 31.94
CA VAL A 4 -2.50 -55.95 32.48
C VAL A 4 -2.39 -54.44 32.24
N PRO A 5 -2.47 -53.60 33.28
CA PRO A 5 -2.22 -52.16 33.12
C PRO A 5 -0.73 -51.86 33.06
N ASP A 6 -0.36 -50.85 32.27
CA ASP A 6 0.94 -50.20 32.39
C ASP A 6 0.93 -49.07 33.43
N THR A 7 2.12 -48.52 33.72
CA THR A 7 2.26 -47.43 34.68
C THR A 7 1.49 -46.18 34.26
N SER A 8 1.40 -45.89 32.95
CA SER A 8 0.77 -44.67 32.42
C SER A 8 -0.73 -44.59 32.73
N VAL A 9 -1.47 -45.68 32.56
CA VAL A 9 -2.93 -45.68 32.80
C VAL A 9 -3.31 -45.74 34.27
N ILE A 10 -2.39 -46.20 35.13
CA ILE A 10 -2.54 -46.21 36.58
C ILE A 10 -2.32 -44.82 37.15
N VAL A 11 -1.27 -44.11 36.72
CA VAL A 11 -1.00 -42.73 37.15
C VAL A 11 -2.17 -41.81 36.83
N ASP A 12 -2.77 -41.97 35.66
CA ASP A 12 -3.87 -41.12 35.19
C ASP A 12 -5.26 -41.55 35.72
N GLY A 13 -5.35 -42.65 36.46
CA GLY A 13 -6.62 -43.21 36.97
C GLY A 13 -7.59 -43.73 35.89
N ARG A 14 -7.16 -43.71 34.62
CA ARG A 14 -7.95 -44.15 33.47
C ARG A 14 -8.21 -45.64 33.49
N PHE A 15 -7.27 -46.43 34.00
CA PHE A 15 -7.46 -47.87 34.14
C PHE A 15 -8.59 -48.22 35.12
N THR A 16 -8.67 -47.52 36.26
CA THR A 16 -9.73 -47.72 37.25
C THR A 16 -11.11 -47.47 36.64
N GLN A 17 -11.25 -46.43 35.82
CA GLN A 17 -12.51 -46.16 35.11
C GLN A 17 -12.80 -47.22 34.04
N TYR A 18 -11.79 -47.57 33.24
CA TYR A 18 -11.92 -48.56 32.17
C TYR A 18 -12.33 -49.95 32.69
N ILE A 19 -11.80 -50.37 33.84
CA ILE A 19 -12.06 -51.71 34.38
C ILE A 19 -13.39 -51.82 35.14
N GLN A 20 -13.93 -50.70 35.62
CA GLN A 20 -15.23 -50.69 36.33
C GLN A 20 -16.39 -51.15 35.45
N ASP A 21 -16.29 -50.93 34.14
CA ASP A 21 -17.31 -51.30 33.16
C ASP A 21 -17.13 -52.74 32.63
N LYS A 22 -16.20 -53.52 33.17
CA LYS A 22 -15.92 -54.91 32.76
C LYS A 22 -16.43 -55.89 33.83
N GLU A 23 -17.36 -56.77 33.45
CA GLU A 23 -17.81 -57.86 34.30
C GLU A 23 -16.74 -58.97 34.40
N ASP A 24 -16.55 -59.53 35.60
CA ASP A 24 -15.62 -60.64 35.88
C ASP A 24 -14.19 -60.42 35.33
N ALA A 25 -13.69 -59.20 35.49
CA ALA A 25 -12.34 -58.83 35.06
C ALA A 25 -11.27 -59.31 36.04
N ASN A 26 -10.27 -60.03 35.52
CA ASN A 26 -9.07 -60.41 36.27
C ASN A 26 -7.94 -59.43 35.96
N VAL A 27 -7.57 -58.63 36.95
CA VAL A 27 -6.54 -57.60 36.84
C VAL A 27 -5.21 -58.17 37.32
N ILE A 28 -4.27 -58.27 36.40
CA ILE A 28 -2.92 -58.76 36.66
C ILE A 28 -2.00 -57.56 36.78
N LEU A 29 -1.56 -57.24 38.00
CA LEU A 29 -0.65 -56.13 38.28
C LEU A 29 0.81 -56.63 38.21
N PRO A 30 1.62 -56.13 37.26
CA PRO A 30 3.03 -56.51 37.19
C PRO A 30 3.81 -55.94 38.39
N GLU A 31 4.65 -56.77 39.00
CA GLU A 31 5.57 -56.36 40.08
C GLU A 31 6.51 -55.21 39.63
N ALA A 32 6.84 -55.18 38.33
CA ALA A 32 7.63 -54.12 37.72
C ALA A 32 6.93 -52.76 37.73
N MET A 33 5.63 -52.71 37.43
CA MET A 33 4.81 -51.49 37.49
C MET A 33 4.68 -51.00 38.94
N LEU A 34 4.43 -51.91 39.89
CA LEU A 34 4.35 -51.57 41.31
C LEU A 34 5.67 -51.01 41.84
N SER A 35 6.79 -51.61 41.44
CA SER A 35 8.13 -51.15 41.84
C SER A 35 8.45 -49.76 41.28
N GLU A 36 7.99 -49.45 40.07
CA GLU A 36 8.10 -48.12 39.49
C GLU A 36 7.28 -47.10 40.29
N VAL A 37 6.01 -47.41 40.57
CA VAL A 37 5.12 -46.54 41.37
C VAL A 37 5.70 -46.30 42.78
N GLU A 38 6.18 -47.34 43.45
CA GLU A 38 6.82 -47.26 44.76
C GLU A 38 8.05 -46.35 44.72
N HIS A 39 8.90 -46.49 43.70
CA HIS A 39 10.08 -45.65 43.54
C HIS A 39 9.71 -44.18 43.34
N GLN A 40 8.76 -43.88 42.45
CA GLN A 40 8.28 -42.51 42.22
C GLN A 40 7.70 -41.88 43.50
N ALA A 41 6.96 -42.65 44.29
CA ALA A 41 6.39 -42.18 45.56
C ALA A 41 7.45 -41.96 46.64
N ASN A 42 8.44 -42.86 46.77
CA ASN A 42 9.55 -42.72 47.71
C ASN A 42 10.46 -41.53 47.37
N GLU A 43 10.57 -41.16 46.09
CA GLU A 43 11.23 -39.92 45.65
C GLU A 43 10.37 -38.66 45.87
N GLY A 44 9.16 -38.80 46.42
CA GLY A 44 8.25 -37.69 46.71
C GLY A 44 7.55 -37.13 45.47
N ARG A 45 7.50 -37.85 44.35
CA ARG A 45 6.86 -37.36 43.12
C ARG A 45 5.34 -37.46 43.20
N ALA A 46 4.64 -36.38 42.84
CA ALA A 46 3.18 -36.30 42.86
C ALA A 46 2.51 -37.43 42.03
N ILE A 47 3.11 -37.81 40.90
CA ILE A 47 2.64 -38.92 40.05
C ILE A 47 2.66 -40.28 40.76
N GLY A 48 3.65 -40.52 41.63
CA GLY A 48 3.75 -41.75 42.42
C GLY A 48 2.65 -41.82 43.48
N PHE A 49 2.37 -40.70 44.16
CA PHE A 49 1.26 -40.62 45.10
C PHE A 49 -0.11 -40.81 44.42
N ALA A 50 -0.30 -40.22 43.24
CA ALA A 50 -1.53 -40.39 42.45
C ALA A 50 -1.75 -41.87 42.06
N ALA A 51 -0.71 -42.53 41.53
CA ALA A 51 -0.76 -43.95 41.20
C ALA A 51 -1.05 -44.83 42.42
N LEU A 52 -0.48 -44.53 43.60
CA LEU A 52 -0.78 -45.27 44.83
C LEU A 52 -2.24 -45.14 45.25
N GLU A 53 -2.85 -43.95 45.11
CA GLU A 53 -4.27 -43.76 45.39
C GLU A 53 -5.16 -44.55 44.42
N GLU A 54 -4.79 -44.61 43.14
CA GLU A 54 -5.50 -45.42 42.14
C GLU A 54 -5.40 -46.92 42.43
N LEU A 55 -4.22 -47.42 42.81
CA LEU A 55 -4.05 -48.82 43.23
C LEU A 55 -4.91 -49.17 44.47
N LYS A 56 -5.09 -48.23 45.41
CA LYS A 56 -6.01 -48.42 46.55
C LYS A 56 -7.48 -48.48 46.11
N LYS A 57 -7.88 -47.70 45.09
CA LYS A 57 -9.23 -47.78 44.52
C LYS A 57 -9.46 -49.13 43.85
N LEU A 58 -8.51 -49.66 43.09
CA LEU A 58 -8.59 -51.01 42.51
C LEU A 58 -8.77 -52.08 43.60
N ARG A 59 -7.99 -52.02 44.69
CA ARG A 59 -8.17 -52.92 45.85
C ARG A 59 -9.54 -52.77 46.52
N SER A 60 -10.17 -51.61 46.44
CA SER A 60 -11.53 -51.43 46.95
C SER A 60 -12.56 -52.12 46.05
N LEU A 61 -12.40 -52.04 44.72
CA LEU A 61 -13.24 -52.75 43.76
C LEU A 61 -13.14 -54.28 43.91
N GLU A 62 -11.94 -54.80 44.22
CA GLU A 62 -11.74 -56.22 44.50
C GLU A 62 -12.48 -56.66 45.78
N LYS A 63 -12.42 -55.86 46.85
CA LYS A 63 -13.17 -56.15 48.09
C LYS A 63 -14.68 -56.12 47.90
N GLU A 64 -15.16 -55.30 46.96
CA GLU A 64 -16.57 -55.26 46.54
C GLU A 64 -16.96 -56.46 45.64
N GLY A 65 -16.00 -57.31 45.27
CA GLY A 65 -16.22 -58.49 44.42
C GLY A 65 -16.44 -58.17 42.95
N LYS A 66 -16.10 -56.95 42.50
CA LYS A 66 -16.29 -56.50 41.11
C LYS A 66 -15.17 -56.97 40.17
N ILE A 67 -13.96 -57.12 40.70
CA ILE A 67 -12.77 -57.56 39.96
C ILE A 67 -11.96 -58.53 40.84
N THR A 68 -11.08 -59.32 40.23
CA THR A 68 -10.03 -60.07 40.95
C THR A 68 -8.68 -59.44 40.68
N ILE A 69 -7.79 -59.37 41.67
CA ILE A 69 -6.44 -58.81 41.49
C ILE A 69 -5.37 -59.85 41.81
N GLU A 70 -4.51 -60.12 40.83
CA GLU A 70 -3.32 -60.95 40.97
C GLU A 70 -2.07 -60.09 40.76
N ILE A 71 -1.07 -60.24 41.62
CA ILE A 71 0.23 -59.58 41.45
C ILE A 71 1.22 -60.63 40.95
N VAL A 72 1.83 -60.38 39.80
CA VAL A 72 2.70 -61.36 39.13
C VAL A 72 3.95 -60.71 38.53
N GLY A 73 4.93 -61.54 38.20
CA GLY A 73 6.19 -61.12 37.59
C GLY A 73 7.32 -60.99 38.61
N GLU A 74 8.49 -60.61 38.11
CA GLU A 74 9.69 -60.45 38.92
C GLU A 74 9.88 -59.00 39.36
N ARG A 75 10.38 -58.82 40.59
CA ARG A 75 10.75 -57.49 41.08
C ARG A 75 12.01 -56.99 40.36
N PRO A 76 11.95 -55.85 39.63
CA PRO A 76 13.10 -55.31 38.92
C PRO A 76 14.23 -54.93 39.88
N ARG A 77 15.49 -55.00 39.40
CA ARG A 77 16.66 -54.63 40.19
C ARG A 77 16.76 -53.11 40.33
N GLU A 78 17.37 -52.62 41.42
CA GLU A 78 17.49 -51.18 41.68
C GLU A 78 18.04 -50.34 40.52
N TRP A 79 18.99 -50.87 39.73
CA TRP A 79 19.55 -50.15 38.59
C TRP A 79 18.57 -50.03 37.41
N GLN A 80 17.67 -51.00 37.26
CA GLN A 80 16.59 -50.98 36.25
C GLN A 80 15.51 -49.97 36.64
N ILE A 81 15.33 -49.74 37.95
CA ILE A 81 14.42 -48.72 38.49
C ILE A 81 15.05 -47.31 38.42
N LYS A 82 16.30 -47.15 38.85
CA LYS A 82 17.01 -45.85 38.95
C LYS A 82 17.56 -45.31 37.64
N ARG A 83 17.86 -46.17 36.65
CA ARG A 83 18.49 -45.79 35.36
C ARG A 83 17.70 -46.25 34.12
N ALA A 84 16.43 -46.62 34.29
CA ALA A 84 15.62 -47.10 33.18
C ALA A 84 15.62 -46.09 32.02
N LYS A 85 16.24 -46.47 30.89
CA LYS A 85 15.68 -46.06 29.60
C LYS A 85 14.28 -46.67 29.62
N SER A 86 13.24 -45.83 29.51
CA SER A 86 11.80 -46.15 29.62
C SER A 86 11.40 -47.60 29.27
N GLY A 87 12.00 -48.19 28.23
CA GLY A 87 11.63 -49.50 27.69
C GLY A 87 11.90 -50.77 28.51
N GLU A 88 12.74 -50.80 29.56
CA GLU A 88 13.01 -52.05 30.30
C GLU A 88 11.83 -52.49 31.19
N ILE A 89 11.23 -51.56 31.93
CA ILE A 89 10.04 -51.83 32.76
C ILE A 89 8.85 -52.17 31.86
N ASP A 90 8.67 -51.39 30.80
CA ASP A 90 7.67 -51.62 29.76
C ASP A 90 7.78 -53.02 29.13
N GLU A 91 9.00 -53.55 28.96
CA GLU A 91 9.23 -54.90 28.47
C GLU A 91 8.77 -55.97 29.47
N MET A 92 9.02 -55.77 30.76
CA MET A 92 8.55 -56.69 31.80
C MET A 92 7.02 -56.72 31.85
N ILE A 93 6.38 -55.55 31.72
CA ILE A 93 4.92 -55.42 31.65
C ILE A 93 4.37 -56.17 30.43
N ARG A 94 4.95 -55.95 29.24
CA ARG A 94 4.57 -56.67 28.01
C ARG A 94 4.78 -58.18 28.13
N SER A 95 5.86 -58.60 28.78
CA SER A 95 6.16 -60.02 29.00
C SER A 95 5.09 -60.69 29.87
N VAL A 96 4.62 -60.01 30.91
CA VAL A 96 3.49 -60.47 31.73
C VAL A 96 2.21 -60.56 30.89
N ALA A 97 1.91 -59.53 30.10
CA ALA A 97 0.71 -59.55 29.23
C ALA A 97 0.74 -60.74 28.25
N LEU A 98 1.89 -61.02 27.64
CA LEU A 98 2.05 -62.16 26.73
C LEU A 98 1.95 -63.51 27.44
N GLN A 99 2.58 -63.66 28.62
CA GLN A 99 2.60 -64.92 29.37
C GLN A 99 1.22 -65.35 29.85
N TYR A 100 0.37 -64.40 30.21
CA TYR A 100 -0.97 -64.65 30.77
C TYR A 100 -2.10 -64.50 29.74
N ASP A 101 -1.74 -64.38 28.44
CA ASP A 101 -2.67 -64.09 27.34
C ASP A 101 -3.64 -62.96 27.70
N ALA A 102 -3.09 -61.90 28.29
CA ALA A 102 -3.83 -60.79 28.85
C ALA A 102 -3.85 -59.59 27.90
N MET A 103 -4.91 -58.81 28.00
CA MET A 103 -5.03 -57.54 27.30
C MET A 103 -4.18 -56.48 28.00
N LEU A 104 -3.14 -56.00 27.33
CA LEU A 104 -2.33 -54.87 27.79
C LEU A 104 -3.16 -53.59 27.65
N VAL A 105 -3.37 -52.88 28.76
CA VAL A 105 -4.06 -51.59 28.77
C VAL A 105 -3.03 -50.50 28.98
N THR A 106 -2.89 -49.61 27.99
CA THR A 106 -1.82 -48.60 27.97
C THR A 106 -2.32 -47.25 27.45
N GLY A 107 -1.74 -46.18 27.99
CA GLY A 107 -1.93 -44.80 27.54
C GLY A 107 -0.77 -44.28 26.70
N ASP A 108 0.29 -45.08 26.56
CA ASP A 108 1.50 -44.78 25.80
C ASP A 108 1.39 -45.36 24.38
N ASN A 109 1.57 -44.51 23.38
CA ASN A 109 1.48 -44.90 21.97
C ASN A 109 2.63 -45.80 21.52
N ILE A 110 3.83 -45.62 22.07
CA ILE A 110 5.00 -46.47 21.81
C ILE A 110 4.78 -47.86 22.42
N GLN A 111 4.28 -47.92 23.66
CA GLN A 111 3.95 -49.18 24.34
C GLN A 111 2.92 -49.98 23.53
N ARG A 112 1.87 -49.31 23.04
CA ARG A 112 0.87 -49.90 22.13
C ARG A 112 1.50 -50.47 20.87
N ASP A 113 2.28 -49.66 20.14
CA ASP A 113 2.83 -50.06 18.84
C ASP A 113 3.80 -51.23 18.98
N VAL A 114 4.64 -51.25 20.02
CA VAL A 114 5.55 -52.36 20.30
C VAL A 114 4.79 -53.62 20.68
N ALA A 115 3.71 -53.51 21.47
CA ALA A 115 2.91 -54.66 21.85
C ALA A 115 2.14 -55.28 20.67
N ILE A 116 1.61 -54.45 19.75
CA ILE A 116 1.01 -54.92 18.49
C ILE A 116 2.04 -55.69 17.66
N ILE A 117 3.26 -55.16 17.52
CA ILE A 117 4.35 -55.84 16.78
C ILE A 117 4.70 -57.19 17.41
N LYS A 118 4.60 -57.30 18.74
CA LYS A 118 4.85 -58.54 19.49
C LYS A 118 3.68 -59.53 19.51
N GLY A 119 2.56 -59.19 18.86
CA GLY A 119 1.35 -60.01 18.85
C GLY A 119 0.61 -60.06 20.18
N ILE A 120 0.80 -59.05 21.04
CA ILE A 120 0.08 -58.91 22.31
C ILE A 120 -1.23 -58.18 22.04
N ASN A 121 -2.33 -58.62 22.66
CA ASN A 121 -3.61 -57.92 22.60
C ASN A 121 -3.51 -56.61 23.40
N VAL A 122 -3.87 -55.47 22.78
CA VAL A 122 -3.71 -54.14 23.40
C VAL A 122 -5.00 -53.34 23.30
N ASP A 123 -5.42 -52.79 24.43
CA ASP A 123 -6.41 -51.71 24.50
C ASP A 123 -5.71 -50.39 24.81
N TYR A 124 -5.65 -49.51 23.81
CA TYR A 124 -5.07 -48.18 23.95
C TYR A 124 -6.11 -47.21 24.47
N LEU A 125 -5.88 -46.67 25.67
CA LEU A 125 -6.67 -45.58 26.21
C LEU A 125 -6.00 -44.28 25.75
N PRO A 126 -6.56 -43.54 24.78
CA PRO A 126 -6.03 -42.22 24.46
C PRO A 126 -6.17 -41.32 25.69
N PRO A 127 -5.26 -40.35 25.91
CA PRO A 127 -5.50 -39.29 26.88
C PRO A 127 -6.84 -38.63 26.55
N PRO A 128 -7.63 -38.19 27.55
CA PRO A 128 -8.90 -37.52 27.28
C PRO A 128 -8.66 -36.40 26.27
N GLU A 129 -9.46 -36.37 25.20
CA GLU A 129 -9.45 -35.27 24.25
C GLU A 129 -9.85 -34.00 24.99
N LYS A 130 -8.87 -33.30 25.58
CA LYS A 130 -9.02 -31.87 25.78
C LYS A 130 -9.17 -31.31 24.37
N VAL A 131 -10.27 -30.59 24.13
CA VAL A 131 -10.43 -29.74 22.96
C VAL A 131 -9.19 -28.85 22.90
N VAL A 132 -8.22 -29.21 22.06
CA VAL A 132 -7.00 -28.43 21.90
C VAL A 132 -7.43 -27.18 21.17
N LYS A 133 -7.56 -26.06 21.89
CA LYS A 133 -7.85 -24.77 21.27
C LYS A 133 -6.78 -24.52 20.21
N ASN A 134 -7.20 -24.34 18.97
CA ASN A 134 -6.30 -23.93 17.92
C ASN A 134 -5.80 -22.52 18.23
N ILE A 135 -4.56 -22.21 17.82
CA ILE A 135 -3.98 -20.89 18.07
C ILE A 135 -4.82 -19.77 17.43
N GLU A 136 -5.50 -20.06 16.33
CA GLU A 136 -6.42 -19.17 15.64
C GLU A 136 -7.63 -18.75 16.49
N GLU A 137 -8.08 -19.59 17.43
CA GLU A 137 -9.23 -19.29 18.30
C GLU A 137 -8.97 -18.16 19.29
N PHE A 138 -7.70 -17.78 19.47
CA PHE A 138 -7.32 -16.62 20.28
C PHE A 138 -7.31 -15.31 19.49
N PHE A 139 -7.49 -15.34 18.17
CA PHE A 139 -7.47 -14.14 17.33
C PHE A 139 -8.88 -13.69 16.94
N GLU A 140 -9.19 -12.42 17.22
CA GLU A 140 -10.32 -11.70 16.62
C GLU A 140 -9.85 -10.91 15.39
N ASP A 141 -10.77 -10.23 14.69
CA ASP A 141 -10.46 -9.42 13.49
C ASP A 141 -9.43 -8.32 13.75
N THR A 142 -9.43 -7.74 14.96
CA THR A 142 -8.54 -6.63 15.33
C THR A 142 -7.29 -7.05 16.11
N THR A 143 -7.13 -8.34 16.41
CA THR A 143 -6.02 -8.84 17.24
C THR A 143 -4.74 -8.95 16.41
N MET A 144 -3.73 -8.17 16.79
CA MET A 144 -2.41 -8.17 16.15
C MET A 144 -1.54 -9.33 16.64
N SER A 145 -1.54 -9.56 17.95
CA SER A 145 -0.75 -10.64 18.54
C SER A 145 -1.36 -11.22 19.81
N VAL A 146 -1.05 -12.49 20.03
CA VAL A 146 -1.48 -13.31 21.15
C VAL A 146 -0.23 -13.75 21.90
N HIS A 147 -0.23 -13.58 23.22
CA HIS A 147 0.87 -13.94 24.11
C HIS A 147 0.33 -14.89 25.18
N LEU A 148 0.85 -16.12 25.18
CA LEU A 148 0.42 -17.18 26.09
C LEU A 148 1.63 -17.65 26.90
N LYS A 149 1.55 -17.56 28.23
CA LYS A 149 2.61 -18.02 29.15
C LYS A 149 2.04 -18.89 30.25
N ALA A 150 2.75 -19.96 30.63
CA ALA A 150 2.29 -20.90 31.63
C ALA A 150 2.01 -20.20 32.97
N GLY A 151 0.90 -20.56 33.61
CA GLY A 151 0.48 -19.98 34.90
C GLY A 151 -0.07 -18.56 34.80
N THR A 152 -0.34 -18.04 33.59
CA THR A 152 -0.85 -16.68 33.38
C THR A 152 -2.12 -16.66 32.52
N ASN A 153 -2.82 -15.52 32.57
CA ASN A 153 -3.93 -15.24 31.66
C ASN A 153 -3.41 -14.94 30.25
N PRO A 154 -4.02 -15.49 29.18
CA PRO A 154 -3.74 -15.10 27.81
C PRO A 154 -3.85 -13.58 27.63
N VAL A 155 -2.90 -12.99 26.91
CA VAL A 155 -2.88 -11.55 26.60
C VAL A 155 -3.03 -11.36 25.10
N LEU A 156 -4.05 -10.59 24.70
CA LEU A 156 -4.30 -10.18 23.33
C LEU A 156 -3.90 -8.71 23.16
N LYS A 157 -3.20 -8.42 22.07
CA LYS A 157 -2.81 -7.07 21.66
C LYS A 157 -3.67 -6.65 20.47
N ASP A 158 -4.59 -5.73 20.70
CA ASP A 158 -5.54 -5.25 19.68
C ASP A 158 -5.20 -3.84 19.19
N GLY A 159 -5.52 -3.55 17.93
CA GLY A 159 -5.50 -2.19 17.36
C GLY A 159 -4.59 -2.01 16.14
N LYS A 160 -4.50 -0.77 15.64
CA LYS A 160 -3.58 -0.36 14.56
C LYS A 160 -2.30 0.24 15.16
N PRO A 161 -1.16 0.24 14.46
CA PRO A 161 0.01 1.01 14.86
C PRO A 161 -0.38 2.45 15.22
N GLY A 162 -0.12 2.87 16.47
CA GLY A 162 -0.52 4.17 17.02
C GLY A 162 -1.73 4.15 17.97
N SER A 163 -2.51 3.07 18.04
CA SER A 163 -3.67 2.93 18.95
C SER A 163 -3.81 1.50 19.51
N ILE A 164 -2.83 1.10 20.32
CA ILE A 164 -2.73 -0.27 20.87
C ILE A 164 -3.50 -0.39 22.18
N LYS A 165 -4.31 -1.45 22.33
CA LYS A 165 -4.97 -1.85 23.58
C LYS A 165 -4.59 -3.29 23.94
N TYR A 166 -4.43 -3.56 25.24
CA TYR A 166 -4.17 -4.90 25.76
C TYR A 166 -5.43 -5.45 26.42
N ARG A 167 -5.80 -6.68 26.07
CA ARG A 167 -6.94 -7.40 26.64
C ARG A 167 -6.46 -8.70 27.26
N ARG A 168 -6.88 -9.01 28.48
CA ARG A 168 -6.57 -10.27 29.16
C ARG A 168 -7.82 -11.14 29.19
N LEU A 169 -7.66 -12.44 28.93
CA LEU A 169 -8.76 -13.40 29.07
C LEU A 169 -8.86 -13.89 30.53
N ASP A 170 -10.07 -14.18 30.99
CA ASP A 170 -10.35 -14.39 32.43
C ASP A 170 -9.93 -15.77 32.97
N TYR A 171 -9.31 -16.62 32.16
CA TYR A 171 -8.84 -17.95 32.55
C TYR A 171 -7.32 -18.06 32.47
N ILE A 172 -6.75 -18.95 33.28
CA ILE A 172 -5.31 -19.22 33.33
C ILE A 172 -4.99 -20.42 32.42
N LEU A 173 -3.87 -20.34 31.68
CA LEU A 173 -3.33 -21.48 30.93
C LEU A 173 -2.26 -22.19 31.75
N ASN A 174 -2.39 -23.51 31.86
CA ASN A 174 -1.42 -24.34 32.56
C ASN A 174 -0.35 -24.81 31.57
N ARG A 175 0.78 -25.30 32.09
CA ARG A 175 1.87 -25.82 31.25
C ARG A 175 1.41 -26.90 30.27
N SER A 176 0.56 -27.83 30.72
CA SER A 176 0.02 -28.89 29.87
C SER A 176 -0.88 -28.36 28.76
N ASP A 177 -1.62 -27.27 28.99
CA ASP A 177 -2.46 -26.65 27.95
C ASP A 177 -1.58 -26.03 26.86
N LEU A 178 -0.48 -25.38 27.25
CA LEU A 178 0.48 -24.81 26.29
C LEU A 178 1.28 -25.87 25.55
N GLU A 179 1.66 -26.97 26.19
CA GLU A 179 2.33 -28.09 25.53
C GLU A 179 1.43 -28.72 24.46
N ASN A 180 0.12 -28.83 24.73
CA ASN A 180 -0.87 -29.30 23.76
C ASN A 180 -1.03 -28.33 22.58
N ILE A 181 -1.15 -27.02 22.85
CA ILE A 181 -1.23 -25.99 21.81
C ILE A 181 0.06 -25.98 20.96
N ALA A 182 1.24 -26.03 21.59
CA ALA A 182 2.53 -26.07 20.91
C ALA A 182 2.67 -27.32 20.03
N SER A 183 2.30 -28.49 20.53
CA SER A 183 2.32 -29.74 19.77
C SER A 183 1.40 -29.67 18.54
N ASN A 184 0.20 -29.11 18.70
CA ASN A 184 -0.73 -28.89 17.60
C ASN A 184 -0.17 -27.94 16.53
N ILE A 185 0.42 -26.81 16.95
CA ILE A 185 1.06 -25.84 16.04
C ILE A 185 2.20 -26.49 15.25
N VAL A 186 3.10 -27.23 15.92
CA VAL A 186 4.23 -27.89 15.25
C VAL A 186 3.75 -28.97 14.29
N LYS A 187 2.73 -29.75 14.67
CA LYS A 187 2.13 -30.77 13.80
C LYS A 187 1.54 -30.13 12.54
N ARG A 188 0.75 -29.08 12.68
CA ARG A 188 0.12 -28.36 11.56
C ARG A 188 1.15 -27.65 10.68
N GLY A 189 2.18 -27.07 11.29
CA GLY A 189 3.31 -26.46 10.57
C GLY A 189 4.10 -27.42 9.67
N LYS A 190 3.98 -28.75 9.86
CA LYS A 190 4.60 -29.76 8.99
C LYS A 190 3.65 -30.31 7.92
N LEU A 191 2.34 -30.25 8.15
CA LEU A 191 1.34 -30.99 7.37
C LEU A 191 0.44 -30.08 6.53
N GLU A 192 0.22 -28.84 6.95
CA GLU A 192 -0.67 -27.90 6.24
C GLU A 192 0.05 -27.18 5.10
N ALA A 193 -0.69 -26.91 4.02
CA ALA A 193 -0.23 -26.03 2.96
C ALA A 193 -0.01 -24.60 3.50
N ASP A 194 0.93 -23.89 2.87
CA ASP A 194 1.34 -22.52 3.26
C ASP A 194 1.78 -22.38 4.73
N SER A 195 2.28 -23.47 5.32
CA SER A 195 2.85 -23.50 6.67
C SER A 195 4.19 -24.23 6.66
N PHE A 196 5.15 -23.77 7.45
CA PHE A 196 6.46 -24.39 7.56
C PHE A 196 7.14 -24.00 8.89
N ILE A 197 8.12 -24.81 9.30
CA ILE A 197 8.97 -24.51 10.45
C ILE A 197 10.16 -23.68 9.95
N GLU A 198 10.24 -22.41 10.38
CA GLU A 198 11.36 -21.51 10.05
C GLU A 198 12.63 -21.91 10.80
N MET A 199 12.47 -22.28 12.09
CA MET A 199 13.58 -22.58 12.98
C MET A 199 13.14 -23.59 14.04
N ASP A 200 14.00 -24.55 14.33
CA ASP A 200 13.83 -25.45 15.47
C ASP A 200 15.19 -25.63 16.17
N ALA A 201 15.37 -24.89 17.26
CA ALA A 201 16.58 -24.88 18.08
C ALA A 201 16.25 -25.39 19.50
N GLN A 202 17.28 -25.71 20.27
CA GLN A 202 17.10 -26.19 21.63
C GLN A 202 16.39 -25.12 22.49
N GLY A 203 15.13 -25.40 22.85
CA GLY A 203 14.31 -24.49 23.65
C GLY A 203 13.54 -23.42 22.86
N ALA A 204 13.69 -23.32 21.54
CA ALA A 204 13.02 -22.30 20.73
C ALA A 204 12.62 -22.82 19.35
N THR A 205 11.34 -22.72 19.01
CA THR A 205 10.79 -23.14 17.71
C THR A 205 10.02 -21.97 17.09
N VAL A 206 10.27 -21.66 15.82
CA VAL A 206 9.54 -20.64 15.04
C VAL A 206 8.78 -21.34 13.92
N VAL A 207 7.47 -21.14 13.89
CA VAL A 207 6.54 -21.75 12.94
C VAL A 207 5.80 -20.65 12.21
N GLN A 208 5.87 -20.66 10.88
CA GLN A 208 4.95 -19.93 10.04
C GLN A 208 3.74 -20.82 9.80
N LEU A 209 2.59 -20.47 10.39
CA LEU A 209 1.33 -21.20 10.25
C LEU A 209 0.35 -20.34 9.45
N LYS A 210 0.18 -20.63 8.17
CA LYS A 210 -0.57 -19.79 7.21
C LYS A 210 -0.09 -18.33 7.28
N ASN A 211 -0.95 -17.43 7.71
CA ASN A 211 -0.69 -16.00 7.88
C ASN A 211 -0.34 -15.61 9.33
N ILE A 212 0.05 -16.55 10.20
CA ILE A 212 0.41 -16.29 11.59
C ILE A 212 1.84 -16.77 11.81
N ARG A 213 2.70 -15.86 12.27
CA ARG A 213 4.06 -16.21 12.70
C ARG A 213 4.06 -16.53 14.18
N ILE A 214 4.51 -17.71 14.54
CA ILE A 214 4.41 -18.23 15.91
C ILE A 214 5.80 -18.56 16.43
N VAL A 215 6.12 -18.08 17.62
CA VAL A 215 7.33 -18.39 18.36
C VAL A 215 6.94 -19.17 19.61
N ILE A 216 7.52 -20.36 19.77
CA ILE A 216 7.34 -21.24 20.92
C ILE A 216 8.68 -21.32 21.65
N THR A 217 8.71 -20.93 22.92
CA THR A 217 9.89 -21.00 23.77
C THR A 217 9.65 -21.96 24.92
N ARG A 218 10.69 -22.67 25.36
CA ARG A 218 10.68 -23.61 26.48
C ARG A 218 12.06 -23.67 27.15
N PRO A 219 12.16 -24.13 28.41
CA PRO A 219 13.45 -24.38 29.06
C PRO A 219 14.35 -25.27 28.19
N PRO A 220 15.67 -24.99 28.11
CA PRO A 220 16.43 -24.02 28.91
C PRO A 220 16.46 -22.59 28.37
N PHE A 221 15.83 -22.30 27.23
CA PHE A 221 15.89 -20.97 26.59
C PHE A 221 15.03 -19.92 27.30
N SER A 222 13.88 -20.35 27.83
CA SER A 222 12.97 -19.54 28.64
C SER A 222 12.81 -20.11 30.06
N ASP A 223 12.27 -19.30 30.96
CA ASP A 223 11.95 -19.68 32.35
C ASP A 223 10.80 -20.69 32.43
N ASP A 224 9.83 -20.60 31.52
CA ASP A 224 8.74 -21.57 31.34
C ASP A 224 8.31 -21.63 29.86
N ILE A 225 7.34 -22.49 29.52
CA ILE A 225 6.77 -22.53 28.18
C ILE A 225 5.97 -21.25 27.88
N GLU A 226 6.26 -20.66 26.72
CA GLU A 226 5.58 -19.47 26.21
C GLU A 226 5.35 -19.60 24.70
N ILE A 227 4.20 -19.11 24.24
CA ILE A 227 3.78 -19.08 22.84
C ILE A 227 3.40 -17.65 22.49
N THR A 228 4.14 -17.05 21.57
CA THR A 228 3.81 -15.74 20.99
C THR A 228 3.40 -15.93 19.54
N ALA A 229 2.16 -15.57 19.20
CA ALA A 229 1.64 -15.63 17.84
C ALA A 229 1.32 -14.22 17.33
N VAL A 230 1.81 -13.89 16.13
CA VAL A 230 1.67 -12.56 15.54
C VAL A 230 1.09 -12.69 14.14
N ARG A 231 -0.01 -11.98 13.88
CA ARG A 231 -0.46 -11.73 12.50
C ARG A 231 0.41 -10.61 11.92
N PRO A 232 1.00 -10.78 10.72
CA PRO A 232 1.57 -9.67 9.98
C PRO A 232 0.55 -8.54 9.91
N VAL A 233 1.03 -7.29 9.97
CA VAL A 233 0.16 -6.11 9.88
C VAL A 233 -0.66 -6.24 8.59
N VAL A 234 -1.99 -6.18 8.72
CA VAL A 234 -2.97 -6.33 7.65
C VAL A 234 -2.48 -5.62 6.39
N LYS A 235 -2.32 -6.35 5.28
CA LYS A 235 -2.11 -5.74 3.96
C LYS A 235 -3.27 -4.79 3.70
N LEU A 236 -2.97 -3.50 3.62
CA LEU A 236 -3.97 -2.49 3.35
C LEU A 236 -4.28 -2.54 1.85
N GLY A 237 -5.49 -2.96 1.49
CA GLY A 237 -5.99 -2.84 0.12
C GLY A 237 -6.30 -1.38 -0.23
N ILE A 238 -6.56 -1.09 -1.51
CA ILE A 238 -6.85 0.29 -1.95
C ILE A 238 -8.08 0.88 -1.25
N ASP A 239 -9.05 0.03 -0.90
CA ASP A 239 -10.33 0.44 -0.29
C ASP A 239 -10.14 1.05 1.10
N TYR A 240 -9.02 0.75 1.77
CA TYR A 240 -8.65 1.36 3.04
C TYR A 240 -8.49 2.88 2.96
N TYR A 241 -8.09 3.40 1.79
CA TYR A 241 -7.78 4.81 1.60
C TYR A 241 -9.00 5.67 1.27
N ASP A 242 -10.19 5.07 1.17
CA ASP A 242 -11.47 5.74 0.91
C ASP A 242 -11.38 6.78 -0.22
N LEU A 243 -10.79 6.38 -1.35
CA LEU A 243 -10.52 7.27 -2.47
C LEU A 243 -11.83 7.76 -3.09
N ASP A 244 -11.89 9.05 -3.39
CA ASP A 244 -12.96 9.66 -4.18
C ASP A 244 -13.12 8.93 -5.52
N ASP A 245 -14.37 8.80 -5.99
CA ASP A 245 -14.68 8.05 -7.21
C ASP A 245 -13.95 8.63 -8.44
N LYS A 246 -13.70 9.94 -8.49
CA LYS A 246 -12.90 10.56 -9.55
C LYS A 246 -11.46 10.05 -9.55
N ILE A 247 -10.89 9.80 -8.37
CA ILE A 247 -9.52 9.26 -8.24
C ILE A 247 -9.52 7.80 -8.70
N LYS A 248 -10.50 7.01 -8.28
CA LYS A 248 -10.63 5.60 -8.72
C LYS A 248 -10.77 5.50 -10.23
N GLU A 249 -11.69 6.28 -10.81
CA GLU A 249 -11.88 6.34 -12.27
C GLU A 249 -10.60 6.78 -12.99
N ARG A 250 -9.88 7.78 -12.44
CA ARG A 250 -8.59 8.24 -12.98
C ARG A 250 -7.55 7.11 -13.00
N LEU A 251 -7.43 6.36 -11.90
CA LEU A 251 -6.51 5.22 -11.79
C LEU A 251 -6.86 4.09 -12.77
N GLU A 252 -8.14 3.85 -13.03
CA GLU A 252 -8.59 2.77 -13.91
C GLU A 252 -8.44 3.08 -15.41
N SER A 253 -8.75 4.33 -15.79
CA SER A 253 -9.03 4.68 -17.18
C SER A 253 -7.86 5.32 -17.92
N SER A 254 -7.02 6.09 -17.22
CA SER A 254 -6.13 7.05 -17.91
C SER A 254 -4.80 7.33 -17.21
N ALA A 255 -4.68 7.13 -15.90
CA ALA A 255 -3.45 7.41 -15.18
C ALA A 255 -2.35 6.42 -15.56
N SER A 256 -1.37 6.86 -16.35
CA SER A 256 -0.30 5.99 -16.85
C SER A 256 1.06 6.39 -16.30
N GLY A 257 1.23 7.64 -15.89
CA GLY A 257 2.42 8.15 -15.23
C GLY A 257 2.07 8.69 -13.84
N ILE A 258 2.20 7.83 -12.84
CA ILE A 258 1.81 8.11 -11.45
C ILE A 258 3.06 8.35 -10.60
N LEU A 259 3.12 9.47 -9.90
CA LEU A 259 4.10 9.68 -8.83
C LEU A 259 3.42 9.59 -7.47
N VAL A 260 4.02 8.80 -6.57
CA VAL A 260 3.59 8.73 -5.16
C VAL A 260 4.62 9.47 -4.31
N ALA A 261 4.19 10.59 -3.74
CA ALA A 261 5.00 11.54 -3.02
C ALA A 261 4.66 11.56 -1.53
N GLY A 262 5.60 11.98 -0.68
CA GLY A 262 5.40 12.08 0.77
C GLY A 262 6.70 11.98 1.57
N ALA A 263 6.66 12.48 2.80
CA ALA A 263 7.82 12.44 3.71
C ALA A 263 8.27 10.98 3.96
N PRO A 264 9.54 10.75 4.36
CA PRO A 264 9.96 9.44 4.89
C PRO A 264 9.01 8.99 6.01
N GLY A 265 8.63 7.71 6.02
CA GLY A 265 7.68 7.16 6.99
C GLY A 265 6.21 7.54 6.79
N ALA A 266 5.85 8.33 5.76
CA ALA A 266 4.45 8.73 5.53
C ALA A 266 3.49 7.60 5.10
N GLY A 267 3.99 6.37 4.88
CA GLY A 267 3.17 5.23 4.41
C GLY A 267 3.11 5.05 2.87
N LYS A 268 4.08 5.60 2.12
CA LYS A 268 4.14 5.49 0.65
C LYS A 268 4.26 4.05 0.16
N SER A 269 5.23 3.29 0.69
CA SER A 269 5.46 1.89 0.29
C SER A 269 4.22 1.03 0.51
N THR A 270 3.50 1.24 1.63
CA THR A 270 2.22 0.58 1.89
C THR A 270 1.14 0.96 0.87
N PHE A 271 1.06 2.24 0.49
CA PHE A 271 0.11 2.67 -0.54
C PHE A 271 0.43 2.11 -1.92
N VAL A 272 1.71 2.05 -2.32
CA VAL A 272 2.07 1.46 -3.62
C VAL A 272 1.88 -0.05 -3.65
N GLN A 273 2.04 -0.76 -2.53
CA GLN A 273 1.63 -2.19 -2.42
C GLN A 273 0.13 -2.33 -2.72
N ALA A 274 -0.69 -1.51 -2.05
CA ALA A 274 -2.14 -1.50 -2.26
C ALA A 274 -2.51 -1.20 -3.73
N LEU A 275 -1.79 -0.26 -4.35
CA LEU A 275 -1.99 0.12 -5.75
C LEU A 275 -1.53 -0.97 -6.72
N ALA A 276 -0.43 -1.68 -6.41
CA ALA A 276 0.03 -2.83 -7.17
C ALA A 276 -1.03 -3.93 -7.23
N GLU A 277 -1.55 -4.29 -6.06
CA GLU A 277 -2.56 -5.33 -5.92
C GLU A 277 -3.89 -4.90 -6.55
N PHE A 278 -4.25 -3.62 -6.47
CA PHE A 278 -5.41 -3.05 -7.16
C PHE A 278 -5.36 -3.20 -8.68
N PHE A 279 -4.21 -2.89 -9.30
CA PHE A 279 -4.03 -3.06 -10.74
C PHE A 279 -4.00 -4.55 -11.12
N ASN A 280 -3.30 -5.37 -10.35
CA ASN A 280 -3.22 -6.81 -10.59
C ASN A 280 -4.61 -7.49 -10.49
N ALA A 281 -5.42 -7.13 -9.50
CA ALA A 281 -6.78 -7.64 -9.33
C ALA A 281 -7.72 -7.27 -10.51
N ARG A 282 -7.39 -6.23 -11.30
CA ARG A 282 -8.09 -5.86 -12.54
C ARG A 282 -7.50 -6.52 -13.79
N GLY A 283 -6.65 -7.52 -13.61
CA GLY A 283 -6.03 -8.27 -14.71
C GLY A 283 -4.89 -7.55 -15.41
N LYS A 284 -4.30 -6.50 -14.80
CA LYS A 284 -3.10 -5.86 -15.32
C LYS A 284 -1.86 -6.64 -14.92
N ILE A 285 -0.91 -6.79 -15.82
CA ILE A 285 0.39 -7.39 -15.52
C ILE A 285 1.25 -6.34 -14.81
N VAL A 286 1.44 -6.53 -13.50
CA VAL A 286 2.22 -5.63 -12.65
C VAL A 286 3.57 -6.24 -12.32
N LYS A 287 4.61 -5.41 -12.37
CA LYS A 287 5.96 -5.75 -11.92
C LYS A 287 6.51 -4.66 -11.02
N THR A 288 7.53 -4.96 -10.23
CA THR A 288 8.18 -3.96 -9.38
C THR A 288 9.68 -3.89 -9.67
N MET A 289 10.27 -2.73 -9.38
CA MET A 289 11.71 -2.45 -9.38
C MET A 289 12.05 -1.82 -8.02
N GLU A 290 12.87 -2.49 -7.22
CA GLU A 290 13.09 -2.14 -5.81
C GLU A 290 14.55 -2.31 -5.36
N ARG A 291 14.95 -1.59 -4.31
CA ARG A 291 16.32 -1.56 -3.83
C ARG A 291 16.38 -1.41 -2.29
N PRO A 292 16.34 -2.50 -1.49
CA PRO A 292 16.15 -3.91 -1.85
C PRO A 292 14.66 -4.26 -2.09
N ARG A 293 14.35 -5.54 -2.36
CA ARG A 293 12.96 -6.03 -2.53
C ARG A 293 12.24 -6.08 -1.19
N ASP A 294 11.52 -5.02 -0.88
CA ASP A 294 10.87 -4.77 0.41
C ASP A 294 9.34 -4.66 0.31
N LEU A 295 8.78 -4.54 -0.90
CA LEU A 295 7.33 -4.51 -1.08
C LEU A 295 6.74 -5.90 -0.77
N ASP A 296 5.74 -5.94 0.11
CA ASP A 296 4.96 -7.14 0.37
C ASP A 296 3.76 -7.18 -0.59
N VAL A 297 3.90 -7.86 -1.72
CA VAL A 297 2.89 -7.98 -2.79
C VAL A 297 2.53 -9.43 -3.07
N SER A 298 1.41 -9.67 -3.75
CA SER A 298 0.98 -11.03 -4.10
C SER A 298 2.02 -11.77 -4.98
N LYS A 299 2.01 -13.12 -4.92
CA LYS A 299 2.92 -13.96 -5.72
C LYS A 299 2.75 -13.80 -7.24
N GLU A 300 1.64 -13.22 -7.69
CA GLU A 300 1.38 -12.93 -9.11
C GLU A 300 2.22 -11.76 -9.63
N ILE A 301 2.65 -10.86 -8.72
CA ILE A 301 3.44 -9.68 -9.04
C ILE A 301 4.93 -10.05 -8.98
N THR A 302 5.62 -9.95 -10.11
CA THR A 302 7.07 -10.24 -10.15
C THR A 302 7.87 -9.05 -9.63
N GLN A 303 8.74 -9.30 -8.65
CA GLN A 303 9.61 -8.27 -8.08
C GLN A 303 11.04 -8.35 -8.60
N TYR A 304 11.51 -7.27 -9.23
CA TYR A 304 12.89 -7.11 -9.67
C TYR A 304 13.69 -6.23 -8.71
N THR A 305 14.96 -6.59 -8.57
CA THR A 305 16.00 -5.75 -7.96
C THR A 305 16.95 -5.31 -9.06
N GLU A 306 17.95 -4.50 -8.71
CA GLU A 306 19.07 -4.20 -9.61
C GLU A 306 19.69 -5.43 -10.27
N LEU A 307 19.67 -5.42 -11.60
CA LEU A 307 20.45 -6.34 -12.42
C LEU A 307 21.89 -5.83 -12.49
N GLU A 308 22.85 -6.68 -12.09
CA GLU A 308 24.28 -6.34 -12.05
C GLU A 308 24.60 -5.04 -11.29
N GLY A 309 23.79 -4.69 -10.29
CA GLY A 309 23.95 -3.44 -9.52
C GLY A 309 23.47 -2.17 -10.23
N SER A 310 22.67 -2.31 -11.31
CA SER A 310 22.10 -1.18 -12.05
C SER A 310 20.59 -1.31 -12.25
N MET A 311 19.85 -0.28 -11.83
CA MET A 311 18.43 -0.15 -12.18
C MET A 311 18.19 0.14 -13.66
N GLU A 312 19.16 0.71 -14.35
CA GLU A 312 19.06 1.00 -15.78
C GLU A 312 18.95 -0.30 -16.59
N MET A 313 19.83 -1.26 -16.30
CA MET A 313 19.78 -2.60 -16.92
C MET A 313 18.48 -3.33 -16.58
N THR A 314 17.94 -3.11 -15.38
CA THR A 314 16.63 -3.65 -15.00
C THR A 314 15.51 -3.01 -15.83
N GLY A 315 15.61 -1.71 -16.10
CA GLY A 315 14.76 -0.97 -17.03
C GLY A 315 14.83 -1.52 -18.45
N ASP A 316 16.03 -1.84 -18.95
CA ASP A 316 16.21 -2.43 -20.30
C ASP A 316 15.48 -3.77 -20.45
N ILE A 317 15.53 -4.62 -19.41
CA ILE A 317 14.74 -5.86 -19.40
C ILE A 317 13.24 -5.56 -19.42
N LEU A 318 12.79 -4.56 -18.68
CA LEU A 318 11.37 -4.18 -18.66
C LEU A 318 10.90 -3.58 -19.99
N LEU A 319 11.77 -2.94 -20.77
CA LEU A 319 11.47 -2.52 -22.15
C LEU A 319 11.25 -3.70 -23.10
N LEU A 320 11.85 -4.86 -22.82
CA LEU A 320 11.62 -6.10 -23.59
C LEU A 320 10.32 -6.79 -23.15
N VAL A 321 10.09 -6.86 -21.84
CA VAL A 321 8.95 -7.56 -21.24
C VAL A 321 7.64 -6.78 -21.42
N ARG A 322 7.69 -5.45 -21.36
CA ARG A 322 6.54 -4.53 -21.50
C ARG A 322 5.33 -4.92 -20.63
N PRO A 323 5.46 -4.90 -19.29
CA PRO A 323 4.30 -5.07 -18.42
C PRO A 323 3.29 -3.91 -18.60
N ASP A 324 2.06 -4.10 -18.14
CA ASP A 324 1.06 -3.01 -18.11
C ASP A 324 1.49 -1.91 -17.14
N TYR A 325 1.96 -2.30 -15.95
CA TYR A 325 2.48 -1.38 -14.94
C TYR A 325 3.79 -1.85 -14.31
N THR A 326 4.67 -0.89 -14.02
CA THR A 326 5.87 -1.09 -13.20
C THR A 326 5.87 -0.13 -12.01
N ILE A 327 6.00 -0.69 -10.81
CA ILE A 327 6.22 0.09 -9.59
C ILE A 327 7.71 0.25 -9.36
N PHE A 328 8.19 1.48 -9.45
CA PHE A 328 9.55 1.83 -9.12
C PHE A 328 9.58 2.36 -7.69
N ASP A 329 9.87 1.46 -6.74
CA ASP A 329 10.01 1.85 -5.35
C ASP A 329 11.32 2.60 -5.17
N GLU A 330 11.18 3.80 -4.62
CA GLU A 330 12.27 4.69 -4.25
C GLU A 330 13.18 5.22 -5.39
N MET A 331 12.74 6.31 -6.03
CA MET A 331 13.54 7.07 -6.99
C MET A 331 14.38 8.15 -6.29
N ARG A 332 15.71 8.03 -6.36
CA ARG A 332 16.66 8.90 -5.63
C ARG A 332 17.63 9.63 -6.56
N VAL A 333 18.29 8.92 -7.46
CA VAL A 333 19.34 9.47 -8.32
C VAL A 333 18.79 9.87 -9.67
N THR A 334 19.48 10.79 -10.37
CA THR A 334 19.06 11.30 -11.69
C THR A 334 18.74 10.18 -12.69
N ASN A 335 19.47 9.07 -12.64
CA ASN A 335 19.25 7.94 -13.54
C ASN A 335 17.88 7.27 -13.33
N ASP A 336 17.41 7.16 -12.09
CA ASP A 336 16.10 6.56 -11.78
C ASP A 336 14.98 7.34 -12.49
N PHE A 337 15.08 8.68 -12.51
CA PHE A 337 14.11 9.56 -13.20
C PHE A 337 14.13 9.38 -14.72
N LYS A 338 15.29 9.09 -15.30
CA LYS A 338 15.43 8.81 -16.74
C LYS A 338 14.82 7.45 -17.08
N VAL A 339 15.17 6.40 -16.33
CA VAL A 339 14.61 5.05 -16.51
C VAL A 339 13.08 5.07 -16.40
N TYR A 340 12.54 5.79 -15.40
CA TYR A 340 11.10 5.99 -15.27
C TYR A 340 10.48 6.61 -16.54
N ALA A 341 11.13 7.64 -17.08
CA ALA A 341 10.65 8.33 -18.26
C ALA A 341 10.76 7.51 -19.53
N ASP A 342 11.85 6.77 -19.71
CA ASP A 342 12.07 5.92 -20.88
C ASP A 342 11.05 4.78 -20.94
N LEU A 343 10.82 4.11 -19.81
CA LEU A 343 9.75 3.10 -19.68
C LEU A 343 8.38 3.70 -19.98
N ARG A 344 8.11 4.90 -19.45
CA ARG A 344 6.83 5.55 -19.69
C ARG A 344 6.66 5.94 -21.16
N LEU A 345 7.66 6.53 -21.80
CA LEU A 345 7.62 6.88 -23.22
C LEU A 345 7.48 5.64 -24.12
N ALA A 346 7.99 4.48 -23.69
CA ALA A 346 7.80 3.19 -24.35
C ALA A 346 6.39 2.58 -24.19
N GLY A 347 5.52 3.24 -23.42
CA GLY A 347 4.11 2.82 -23.23
C GLY A 347 3.84 2.03 -21.96
N VAL A 348 4.85 1.78 -21.11
CA VAL A 348 4.66 1.09 -19.82
C VAL A 348 4.03 2.06 -18.82
N GLY A 349 2.98 1.63 -18.12
CA GLY A 349 2.42 2.38 -17.00
C GLY A 349 3.43 2.42 -15.85
N MET A 350 3.67 3.59 -15.26
CA MET A 350 4.69 3.75 -14.24
C MET A 350 4.10 4.29 -12.94
N VAL A 351 4.51 3.70 -11.81
CA VAL A 351 4.25 4.20 -10.46
C VAL A 351 5.60 4.47 -9.79
N GLY A 352 5.98 5.73 -9.63
CA GLY A 352 7.28 6.13 -9.11
C GLY A 352 7.17 6.68 -7.69
N VAL A 353 7.92 6.13 -6.74
CA VAL A 353 7.90 6.60 -5.34
C VAL A 353 9.00 7.63 -5.12
N VAL A 354 8.62 8.80 -4.61
CA VAL A 354 9.53 9.93 -4.41
C VAL A 354 9.37 10.50 -3.00
N HIS A 355 10.49 10.80 -2.34
CA HIS A 355 10.47 11.59 -1.11
C HIS A 355 10.24 13.07 -1.39
N ALA A 356 9.13 13.62 -0.93
CA ALA A 356 8.82 15.03 -1.10
C ALA A 356 7.97 15.52 0.06
N THR A 357 8.20 16.76 0.51
CA THR A 357 7.40 17.38 1.57
C THR A 357 6.11 17.98 1.04
N ARG A 358 6.02 18.27 -0.26
CA ARG A 358 4.79 18.67 -0.97
C ARG A 358 4.64 17.89 -2.27
N ALA A 359 3.40 17.78 -2.76
CA ALA A 359 3.10 17.10 -4.02
C ALA A 359 3.87 17.69 -5.22
N ILE A 360 3.90 19.03 -5.35
CA ILE A 360 4.57 19.73 -6.46
C ILE A 360 6.09 19.47 -6.49
N ASP A 361 6.71 19.26 -5.33
CA ASP A 361 8.16 19.04 -5.25
C ASP A 361 8.58 17.70 -5.87
N ALA A 362 7.66 16.73 -5.97
CA ALA A 362 7.90 15.48 -6.68
C ALA A 362 8.04 15.70 -8.19
N LEU A 363 7.19 16.56 -8.78
CA LEU A 363 7.27 16.93 -10.19
C LEU A 363 8.53 17.74 -10.50
N GLN A 364 8.91 18.65 -9.58
CA GLN A 364 10.11 19.47 -9.73
C GLN A 364 11.39 18.66 -9.86
N ARG A 365 11.43 17.43 -9.31
CA ARG A 365 12.57 16.53 -9.49
C ARG A 365 12.79 16.15 -10.96
N PHE A 366 11.79 16.21 -11.82
CA PHE A 366 11.96 15.91 -13.25
C PHE A 366 12.45 17.12 -14.06
N ILE A 367 12.28 18.34 -13.52
CA ILE A 367 12.70 19.58 -14.18
C ILE A 367 14.23 19.59 -14.31
N GLY A 368 14.71 19.86 -15.53
CA GLY A 368 16.14 19.88 -15.85
C GLY A 368 16.76 18.49 -16.05
N ARG A 369 16.01 17.41 -15.77
CA ARG A 369 16.40 16.03 -16.13
C ARG A 369 15.73 15.57 -17.42
N ILE A 370 14.56 16.13 -17.71
CA ILE A 370 13.72 15.83 -18.87
C ILE A 370 13.26 17.15 -19.49
N GLU A 371 13.04 17.14 -20.80
CA GLU A 371 12.41 18.24 -21.52
C GLU A 371 11.03 18.56 -20.94
N LEU A 372 10.79 19.84 -20.65
CA LEU A 372 9.57 20.31 -19.98
C LEU A 372 8.30 19.88 -20.72
N GLY A 373 8.29 19.94 -22.06
CA GLY A 373 7.13 19.57 -22.86
C GLY A 373 6.73 18.09 -22.78
N LEU A 374 7.63 17.21 -22.37
CA LEU A 374 7.37 15.77 -22.22
C LEU A 374 6.80 15.41 -20.85
N ILE A 375 6.98 16.27 -19.85
CA ILE A 375 6.60 15.98 -18.46
C ILE A 375 5.13 15.55 -18.34
N PRO A 376 4.13 16.21 -18.96
CA PRO A 376 2.73 15.78 -18.83
C PRO A 376 2.41 14.42 -19.48
N GLN A 377 3.24 13.95 -20.43
CA GLN A 377 3.10 12.62 -21.02
C GLN A 377 3.74 11.54 -20.14
N ILE A 378 4.75 11.93 -19.35
CA ILE A 378 5.52 11.04 -18.47
C ILE A 378 4.88 10.94 -17.08
N ILE A 379 4.35 12.06 -16.56
CA ILE A 379 3.72 12.18 -15.26
C ILE A 379 2.43 12.94 -15.44
N ASP A 380 1.32 12.22 -15.39
CA ASP A 380 -0.02 12.78 -15.55
C ASP A 380 -0.76 12.89 -14.21
N THR A 381 -0.33 12.14 -13.18
CA THR A 381 -0.98 12.05 -11.87
C THR A 381 0.06 12.03 -10.75
N ILE A 382 -0.14 12.83 -9.70
CA ILE A 382 0.73 12.88 -8.52
C ILE A 382 -0.14 12.68 -7.28
N ILE A 383 0.14 11.64 -6.51
CA ILE A 383 -0.58 11.28 -5.28
C ILE A 383 0.32 11.60 -4.10
N TYR A 384 -0.12 12.48 -3.21
CA TYR A 384 0.62 12.85 -2.02
C TYR A 384 0.06 12.15 -0.79
N ILE A 385 0.92 11.36 -0.15
CA ILE A 385 0.61 10.58 1.05
C ILE A 385 1.10 11.32 2.29
N ASN A 386 0.21 11.47 3.27
CA ASN A 386 0.52 12.03 4.57
C ASN A 386 -0.14 11.17 5.67
N ASN A 387 0.64 10.80 6.70
CA ASN A 387 0.17 9.97 7.83
C ASN A 387 -0.60 8.70 7.41
N GLY A 388 -0.14 8.03 6.36
CA GLY A 388 -0.76 6.80 5.85
C GLY A 388 -2.08 6.99 5.11
N GLN A 389 -2.40 8.22 4.69
CA GLN A 389 -3.62 8.56 3.95
C GLN A 389 -3.31 9.41 2.72
N VAL A 390 -4.18 9.36 1.70
CA VAL A 390 -4.07 10.23 0.52
C VAL A 390 -4.56 11.62 0.90
N ALA A 391 -3.64 12.59 0.93
CA ALA A 391 -3.94 13.96 1.34
C ALA A 391 -4.22 14.90 0.17
N GLN A 392 -3.63 14.62 -1.00
CA GLN A 392 -3.85 15.41 -2.21
C GLN A 392 -3.56 14.58 -3.46
N VAL A 393 -4.33 14.81 -4.52
CA VAL A 393 -4.05 14.25 -5.86
C VAL A 393 -4.00 15.39 -6.86
N LEU A 394 -2.89 15.52 -7.57
CA LEU A 394 -2.68 16.51 -8.62
C LEU A 394 -2.70 15.85 -9.99
N SER A 395 -3.23 16.57 -10.98
CA SER A 395 -3.12 16.24 -12.39
C SER A 395 -2.22 17.25 -13.10
N THR A 396 -1.50 16.82 -14.12
CA THR A 396 -0.72 17.71 -14.98
C THR A 396 -1.35 17.78 -16.36
N GLN A 397 -1.29 18.96 -16.97
CA GLN A 397 -1.77 19.17 -18.34
C GLN A 397 -0.84 20.11 -19.08
N TYR A 398 -0.54 19.77 -20.33
CA TYR A 398 0.15 20.67 -21.25
C TYR A 398 -0.86 21.64 -21.89
N THR A 399 -0.58 22.93 -21.86
CA THR A 399 -1.35 23.95 -22.58
C THR A 399 -0.45 25.06 -23.11
N VAL A 400 -0.95 25.84 -24.07
CA VAL A 400 -0.29 27.04 -24.58
C VAL A 400 -1.12 28.23 -24.18
N LYS A 401 -0.63 29.02 -23.21
CA LYS A 401 -1.33 30.20 -22.69
C LYS A 401 -0.35 31.29 -22.26
N ILE A 402 -0.87 32.47 -21.93
CA ILE A 402 -0.11 33.51 -21.24
C ILE A 402 0.02 33.10 -19.77
N PRO A 403 1.24 32.93 -19.23
CA PRO A 403 1.42 32.48 -17.87
C PRO A 403 0.85 33.43 -16.82
N TYR A 404 0.52 32.89 -15.65
CA TYR A 404 0.01 33.63 -14.51
C TYR A 404 1.02 34.70 -14.05
N GLY A 405 0.57 35.96 -14.02
CA GLY A 405 1.40 37.11 -13.66
C GLY A 405 2.02 37.86 -14.83
N MET A 406 1.83 37.38 -16.08
CA MET A 406 2.21 38.07 -17.32
C MET A 406 1.03 38.83 -17.93
N THR A 407 1.31 39.81 -18.80
CA THR A 407 0.29 40.64 -19.46
C THR A 407 -0.06 40.10 -20.85
N GLN A 408 -1.13 40.60 -21.48
CA GLN A 408 -1.51 40.19 -22.84
C GLN A 408 -0.51 40.63 -23.93
N GLU A 409 0.39 41.54 -23.60
CA GLU A 409 1.48 41.96 -24.49
C GLU A 409 2.61 40.91 -24.51
N ASP A 410 2.68 40.05 -23.49
CA ASP A 410 3.61 38.92 -23.45
C ASP A 410 3.13 37.78 -24.37
N LEU A 411 4.06 37.20 -25.14
CA LEU A 411 3.75 36.09 -26.04
C LEU A 411 3.31 34.85 -25.25
N ALA A 412 2.28 34.15 -25.76
CA ALA A 412 1.86 32.86 -25.22
C ALA A 412 3.01 31.84 -25.29
N ARG A 413 3.09 30.97 -24.28
CA ARG A 413 4.17 29.98 -24.15
C ARG A 413 3.61 28.62 -23.78
N PRO A 414 4.37 27.54 -24.02
CA PRO A 414 4.11 26.25 -23.40
C PRO A 414 4.12 26.37 -21.87
N VAL A 415 3.02 25.97 -21.24
CA VAL A 415 2.85 25.94 -19.79
C VAL A 415 2.34 24.56 -19.40
N ILE A 416 2.97 23.96 -18.39
CA ILE A 416 2.38 22.84 -17.67
C ILE A 416 1.51 23.42 -16.58
N VAL A 417 0.22 23.14 -16.64
CA VAL A 417 -0.72 23.45 -15.58
C VAL A 417 -0.81 22.25 -14.64
N VAL A 418 -0.68 22.52 -13.35
CA VAL A 418 -0.85 21.51 -12.29
C VAL A 418 -2.08 21.89 -11.49
N SER A 419 -3.09 21.02 -11.54
CA SER A 419 -4.40 21.27 -10.95
C SER A 419 -4.70 20.19 -9.90
N ASP A 420 -5.50 20.55 -8.91
CA ASP A 420 -6.04 19.59 -7.94
C ASP A 420 -7.13 18.75 -8.62
N LEU A 421 -7.01 17.42 -8.58
CA LEU A 421 -7.89 16.52 -9.35
C LEU A 421 -9.33 16.53 -8.83
N ILE A 422 -9.51 16.67 -7.52
CA ILE A 422 -10.84 16.61 -6.89
C ILE A 422 -11.61 17.90 -7.18
N SER A 423 -10.99 19.05 -6.90
CA SER A 423 -11.60 20.37 -7.04
C SER A 423 -11.52 20.96 -8.46
N GLY A 424 -10.61 20.46 -9.30
CA GLY A 424 -10.34 20.98 -10.64
C GLY A 424 -9.62 22.33 -10.67
N LYS A 425 -9.15 22.84 -9.52
CA LYS A 425 -8.51 24.17 -9.44
C LYS A 425 -7.05 24.10 -9.85
N ASP A 426 -6.64 25.01 -10.73
CA ASP A 426 -5.23 25.24 -11.08
C ASP A 426 -4.48 25.76 -9.85
N LEU A 427 -3.42 25.05 -9.44
CA LEU A 427 -2.60 25.39 -8.28
C LEU A 427 -1.24 25.94 -8.68
N TYR A 428 -0.65 25.43 -9.76
CA TYR A 428 0.67 25.83 -10.21
C TYR A 428 0.76 25.87 -11.74
N GLU A 429 1.63 26.75 -12.24
CA GLU A 429 2.06 26.79 -13.62
C GLU A 429 3.57 26.61 -13.69
N ILE A 430 4.03 25.79 -14.63
CA ILE A 430 5.45 25.54 -14.88
C ILE A 430 5.77 25.89 -16.31
N TYR A 431 6.71 26.81 -16.52
CA TYR A 431 7.09 27.28 -17.85
C TYR A 431 8.53 27.76 -17.88
N SER A 432 9.08 27.88 -19.08
CA SER A 432 10.41 28.42 -19.29
C SER A 432 10.38 29.96 -19.35
N PHE A 433 11.26 30.58 -18.58
CA PHE A 433 11.52 32.01 -18.58
C PHE A 433 13.02 32.28 -18.80
N GLY A 434 13.39 32.66 -20.02
CA GLY A 434 14.79 32.73 -20.43
C GLY A 434 15.37 31.32 -20.55
N GLU A 435 16.47 31.06 -19.85
CA GLU A 435 17.11 29.73 -19.77
C GLU A 435 16.71 28.96 -18.49
N GLN A 436 15.79 29.49 -17.68
CA GLN A 436 15.37 28.89 -16.42
C GLN A 436 13.93 28.40 -16.49
N VAL A 437 13.64 27.27 -15.83
CA VAL A 437 12.28 26.79 -15.62
C VAL A 437 11.77 27.32 -14.28
N VAL A 438 10.62 27.98 -14.30
CA VAL A 438 9.99 28.56 -13.11
C VAL A 438 8.70 27.80 -12.77
N VAL A 439 8.43 27.66 -11.47
CA VAL A 439 7.19 27.10 -10.93
C VAL A 439 6.45 28.20 -10.18
N VAL A 440 5.31 28.61 -10.70
CA VAL A 440 4.54 29.75 -10.19
C VAL A 440 3.24 29.25 -9.57
N PRO A 441 2.96 29.53 -8.28
CA PRO A 441 1.67 29.22 -7.69
C PRO A 441 0.59 30.11 -8.29
N VAL A 442 -0.45 29.50 -8.83
CA VAL A 442 -1.65 30.19 -9.27
C VAL A 442 -2.44 30.54 -8.03
N LYS A 443 -2.45 31.81 -7.67
CA LYS A 443 -3.49 32.31 -6.76
C LYS A 443 -4.74 32.48 -7.62
N GLU A 444 -5.90 32.11 -7.10
CA GLU A 444 -7.15 32.63 -7.68
C GLU A 444 -6.94 34.13 -7.85
N ARG A 445 -7.02 34.62 -9.09
CA ARG A 445 -7.37 36.01 -9.32
C ARG A 445 -8.74 36.13 -8.67
N LYS A 446 -8.75 36.48 -7.38
CA LYS A 446 -9.84 37.24 -6.84
C LYS A 446 -9.86 38.46 -7.74
N GLU A 447 -10.72 38.44 -8.76
CA GLU A 447 -11.52 39.62 -9.04
C GLU A 447 -12.03 40.04 -7.67
N SER A 448 -11.26 40.92 -7.03
CA SER A 448 -11.58 41.37 -5.71
C SER A 448 -12.98 41.94 -5.85
N SER A 449 -13.88 41.66 -4.91
CA SER A 449 -15.22 42.27 -4.93
C SER A 449 -15.13 43.82 -5.03
N ILE A 450 -13.95 44.37 -4.71
CA ILE A 450 -13.47 45.74 -4.93
C ILE A 450 -13.34 46.08 -6.43
N SER A 451 -12.82 45.20 -7.30
CA SER A 451 -12.70 45.43 -8.74
C SER A 451 -14.05 45.49 -9.45
N LYS A 452 -15.03 44.64 -9.08
CA LYS A 452 -16.40 44.73 -9.63
C LYS A 452 -17.10 46.03 -9.22
N LEU A 453 -17.03 46.41 -7.93
CA LEU A 453 -17.56 47.69 -7.45
C LEU A 453 -16.88 48.91 -8.12
N ALA A 454 -15.59 48.81 -8.45
CA ALA A 454 -14.87 49.85 -9.18
C ALA A 454 -15.29 49.91 -10.65
N VAL A 455 -15.43 48.76 -11.32
CA VAL A 455 -15.94 48.64 -12.70
C VAL A 455 -17.33 49.24 -12.80
N ASP A 456 -18.28 48.78 -11.97
CA ASP A 456 -19.66 49.26 -11.97
C ASP A 456 -19.72 50.78 -11.73
N ARG A 457 -18.89 51.32 -10.81
CA ARG A 457 -18.81 52.77 -10.55
C ARG A 457 -18.28 53.57 -11.73
N ILE A 458 -17.24 53.08 -12.40
CA ILE A 458 -16.66 53.75 -13.58
C ILE A 458 -17.67 53.69 -14.73
N GLU A 459 -18.25 52.52 -14.97
CA GLU A 459 -19.24 52.29 -16.02
C GLU A 459 -20.47 53.18 -15.82
N ASP A 460 -21.07 53.19 -14.63
CA ASP A 460 -22.20 54.06 -14.28
C ASP A 460 -21.90 55.56 -14.43
N TYR A 461 -20.67 55.97 -14.11
CA TYR A 461 -20.26 57.36 -14.22
C TYR A 461 -20.16 57.79 -15.68
N ILE A 462 -19.54 56.93 -16.50
CA ILE A 462 -19.29 57.19 -17.92
C ILE A 462 -20.60 57.09 -18.70
N LYS A 463 -21.43 56.08 -18.47
CA LYS A 463 -22.79 55.94 -19.05
C LYS A 463 -23.63 57.19 -18.80
N ARG A 464 -23.63 57.72 -17.56
CA ARG A 464 -24.33 58.98 -17.21
C ARG A 464 -23.77 60.20 -17.95
N MET A 465 -22.46 60.27 -18.15
CA MET A 465 -21.80 61.41 -18.80
C MET A 465 -22.03 61.42 -20.31
N ILE A 466 -21.96 60.26 -20.98
CA ILE A 466 -22.08 60.17 -22.43
C ILE A 466 -23.53 59.91 -22.89
N ARG A 467 -24.44 59.54 -21.97
CA ARG A 467 -25.83 59.15 -22.24
C ARG A 467 -25.92 58.01 -23.27
N SER A 468 -25.11 56.98 -23.06
CA SER A 468 -25.07 55.76 -23.87
C SER A 468 -24.82 54.59 -22.95
N ASP A 469 -25.50 53.47 -23.19
CA ASP A 469 -25.25 52.20 -22.48
C ASP A 469 -24.11 51.39 -23.11
N ASP A 470 -23.62 51.82 -24.28
CA ASP A 470 -22.49 51.22 -25.00
C ASP A 470 -21.15 51.71 -24.43
N VAL A 471 -20.80 51.17 -23.26
CA VAL A 471 -19.54 51.42 -22.56
C VAL A 471 -19.04 50.09 -22.02
N GLU A 472 -17.85 49.67 -22.42
CA GLU A 472 -17.17 48.50 -21.84
C GLU A 472 -16.00 49.00 -20.98
N VAL A 473 -15.96 48.58 -19.71
CA VAL A 473 -14.90 48.96 -18.78
C VAL A 473 -14.13 47.71 -18.33
N LYS A 474 -12.81 47.72 -18.51
CA LYS A 474 -11.93 46.63 -18.09
C LYS A 474 -10.84 47.16 -17.16
N MET A 475 -10.76 46.62 -15.95
CA MET A 475 -9.65 46.96 -15.04
C MET A 475 -8.34 46.33 -15.51
N VAL A 476 -7.26 47.10 -15.43
CA VAL A 476 -5.89 46.67 -15.68
C VAL A 476 -5.10 46.86 -14.37
N GLY A 477 -5.17 45.85 -13.50
CA GLY A 477 -4.66 45.93 -12.12
C GLY A 477 -5.61 46.66 -11.17
N ASP A 478 -5.10 47.15 -10.04
CA ASP A 478 -5.92 47.73 -8.97
C ASP A 478 -6.16 49.25 -9.12
N SER A 479 -5.42 49.94 -10.00
CA SER A 479 -5.38 51.41 -10.08
C SER A 479 -5.52 52.00 -11.48
N ARG A 480 -5.83 51.17 -12.50
CA ARG A 480 -5.97 51.60 -13.90
C ARG A 480 -7.14 50.87 -14.56
N ALA A 481 -7.89 51.58 -15.40
CA ALA A 481 -9.02 51.04 -16.16
C ALA A 481 -8.91 51.45 -17.63
N ILE A 482 -9.27 50.53 -18.53
CA ILE A 482 -9.50 50.80 -19.94
C ILE A 482 -11.01 50.94 -20.15
N VAL A 483 -11.42 52.04 -20.78
CA VAL A 483 -12.80 52.34 -21.11
C VAL A 483 -12.93 52.36 -22.62
N ARG A 484 -13.76 51.48 -23.16
CA ARG A 484 -14.09 51.43 -24.59
C ARG A 484 -15.43 52.07 -24.85
N VAL A 485 -15.46 53.00 -25.79
CA VAL A 485 -16.67 53.70 -26.21
C VAL A 485 -16.66 53.93 -27.71
N ASP A 486 -17.84 54.12 -28.30
CA ASP A 486 -17.98 54.58 -29.69
C ASP A 486 -17.10 55.83 -29.93
N PRO A 487 -16.32 55.89 -31.05
CA PRO A 487 -15.45 57.01 -31.40
C PRO A 487 -16.09 58.40 -31.25
N LYS A 488 -17.41 58.51 -31.46
CA LYS A 488 -18.15 59.78 -31.32
C LYS A 488 -18.14 60.35 -29.90
N TYR A 489 -17.88 59.52 -28.88
CA TYR A 489 -17.86 59.92 -27.47
C TYR A 489 -16.46 60.18 -26.90
N ILE A 490 -15.40 59.73 -27.57
CA ILE A 490 -14.00 59.91 -27.11
C ILE A 490 -13.64 61.39 -26.87
N PRO A 491 -13.96 62.34 -27.78
CA PRO A 491 -13.66 63.75 -27.55
C PRO A 491 -14.34 64.33 -26.30
N LYS A 492 -15.51 63.79 -25.93
CA LYS A 492 -16.29 64.22 -24.76
C LYS A 492 -15.69 63.70 -23.46
N LEU A 493 -15.14 62.48 -23.48
CA LEU A 493 -14.49 61.86 -22.32
C LEU A 493 -13.10 62.44 -22.05
N ILE A 494 -12.31 62.66 -23.10
CA ILE A 494 -10.97 63.27 -22.96
C ILE A 494 -11.11 64.77 -22.65
N GLY A 495 -11.99 65.47 -23.36
CA GLY A 495 -12.16 66.92 -23.25
C GLY A 495 -11.00 67.71 -23.88
N ARG A 496 -11.12 69.05 -23.94
CA ARG A 496 -10.05 69.90 -24.48
C ARG A 496 -8.79 69.76 -23.61
N SER A 497 -7.68 69.36 -24.23
CA SER A 497 -6.39 69.12 -23.56
C SER A 497 -6.44 68.09 -22.41
N GLY A 498 -7.34 67.11 -22.47
CA GLY A 498 -7.42 66.05 -21.44
C GLY A 498 -8.10 66.49 -20.12
N LYS A 499 -8.68 67.69 -20.07
CA LYS A 499 -9.23 68.23 -18.82
C LYS A 499 -10.35 67.36 -18.22
N ASN A 500 -11.22 66.80 -19.06
CA ASN A 500 -12.33 65.99 -18.58
C ASN A 500 -11.83 64.65 -18.04
N ILE A 501 -10.93 63.97 -18.74
CA ILE A 501 -10.43 62.66 -18.28
C ILE A 501 -9.68 62.81 -16.96
N THR A 502 -8.87 63.86 -16.78
CA THR A 502 -8.18 64.13 -15.52
C THR A 502 -9.14 64.42 -14.36
N GLU A 503 -10.27 65.09 -14.61
CA GLU A 503 -11.32 65.30 -13.59
C GLU A 503 -12.01 63.99 -13.21
N ILE A 504 -12.29 63.11 -14.19
CA ILE A 504 -12.87 61.78 -13.95
C ILE A 504 -11.90 60.92 -13.12
N GLU A 505 -10.62 60.90 -13.49
CA GLU A 505 -9.58 60.16 -12.77
C GLU A 505 -9.43 60.64 -11.32
N LYS A 506 -9.42 61.97 -11.07
CA LYS A 506 -9.35 62.53 -9.71
C LYS A 506 -10.56 62.16 -8.85
N LYS A 507 -11.74 62.07 -9.46
CA LYS A 507 -13.00 61.78 -8.75
C LYS A 507 -13.16 60.29 -8.45
N LEU A 508 -12.71 59.43 -9.35
CA LEU A 508 -12.80 57.97 -9.21
C LEU A 508 -11.56 57.36 -8.55
N GLY A 509 -10.46 58.11 -8.46
CA GLY A 509 -9.20 57.67 -7.84
C GLY A 509 -8.44 56.62 -8.66
N ILE A 510 -8.75 56.49 -9.96
CA ILE A 510 -8.26 55.44 -10.87
C ILE A 510 -7.82 56.12 -12.18
N LYS A 511 -6.70 55.68 -12.77
CA LYS A 511 -6.26 56.15 -14.09
C LYS A 511 -7.10 55.54 -15.20
N ILE A 512 -7.49 56.31 -16.21
CA ILE A 512 -8.42 55.87 -17.25
C ILE A 512 -7.81 56.07 -18.63
N ASP A 513 -7.66 54.97 -19.37
CA ASP A 513 -7.38 55.01 -20.82
C ASP A 513 -8.68 54.85 -21.61
N VAL A 514 -8.82 55.63 -22.68
CA VAL A 514 -10.00 55.60 -23.54
C VAL A 514 -9.64 54.97 -24.88
N GLU A 515 -10.33 53.89 -25.23
CA GLU A 515 -10.19 53.14 -26.49
C GLU A 515 -11.48 53.22 -27.33
N GLU A 516 -11.36 53.02 -28.63
CA GLU A 516 -12.50 52.91 -29.54
C GLU A 516 -13.19 51.54 -29.38
N SER A 517 -14.50 51.54 -29.14
CA SER A 517 -15.33 50.34 -29.23
C SER A 517 -15.36 49.87 -30.69
N GLY A 518 -14.75 48.71 -30.97
CA GLY A 518 -14.70 48.13 -32.32
C GLY A 518 -13.31 47.89 -32.92
N SER A 519 -12.19 48.18 -32.24
CA SER A 519 -10.85 47.84 -32.75
C SER A 519 -10.49 46.35 -32.53
N ASN A 520 -11.29 45.43 -33.06
CA ASN A 520 -10.80 44.11 -33.42
C ASN A 520 -10.26 44.24 -34.84
N ALA A 521 -8.93 44.22 -35.02
CA ALA A 521 -8.35 44.03 -36.34
C ALA A 521 -8.94 42.73 -36.92
N GLU A 522 -9.72 42.83 -38.00
CA GLU A 522 -10.37 41.67 -38.63
C GLU A 522 -9.33 40.58 -38.89
N ARG A 523 -9.50 39.44 -38.22
CA ARG A 523 -8.62 38.28 -38.38
C ARG A 523 -8.96 37.60 -39.68
N GLN A 524 -7.99 37.54 -40.59
CA GLN A 524 -8.13 36.89 -41.89
C GLN A 524 -7.50 35.51 -41.85
N LYS A 525 -8.08 34.54 -42.56
CA LYS A 525 -7.52 33.18 -42.66
C LYS A 525 -6.27 33.19 -43.53
N ALA A 526 -5.18 32.62 -43.03
CA ALA A 526 -3.92 32.52 -43.76
C ALA A 526 -3.85 31.25 -44.63
N GLY A 527 -3.21 31.34 -45.79
CA GLY A 527 -2.86 30.15 -46.59
C GLY A 527 -1.61 29.49 -46.01
N VAL A 528 -1.59 28.15 -45.89
CA VAL A 528 -0.44 27.44 -45.30
C VAL A 528 0.04 26.31 -46.20
N GLU A 529 1.34 26.31 -46.49
CA GLU A 529 2.02 25.25 -47.23
C GLU A 529 3.24 24.77 -46.44
N ILE A 530 3.48 23.45 -46.40
CA ILE A 530 4.63 22.86 -45.70
C ILE A 530 5.54 22.18 -46.73
N LYS A 531 6.79 22.65 -46.82
CA LYS A 531 7.79 22.11 -47.75
C LYS A 531 9.18 22.14 -47.14
N ASN A 532 9.96 21.07 -47.34
CA ASN A 532 11.36 20.97 -46.89
C ASN A 532 11.57 21.33 -45.41
N LYS A 533 10.68 20.86 -44.52
CA LYS A 533 10.69 21.19 -43.08
C LYS A 533 10.53 22.69 -42.76
N ILE A 534 9.91 23.46 -43.65
CA ILE A 534 9.56 24.87 -43.47
C ILE A 534 8.05 25.05 -43.71
N ILE A 535 7.40 25.78 -42.82
CA ILE A 535 6.01 26.22 -42.92
C ILE A 535 6.01 27.61 -43.58
N TYR A 536 5.29 27.73 -44.68
CA TYR A 536 5.06 28.96 -45.43
C TYR A 536 3.65 29.43 -45.13
N ILE A 537 3.52 30.57 -44.47
CA ILE A 537 2.25 31.20 -44.14
C ILE A 537 2.07 32.39 -45.08
N ASP A 538 1.15 32.25 -46.02
CA ASP A 538 0.75 33.30 -46.95
C ASP A 538 -0.29 34.20 -46.28
N VAL A 539 0.11 35.45 -46.08
CA VAL A 539 -0.73 36.51 -45.51
C VAL A 539 -1.13 37.53 -46.59
N GLY A 540 -0.81 37.33 -47.88
CA GLY A 540 -1.26 38.20 -48.98
C GLY A 540 -0.76 39.65 -48.98
N HIS A 541 -0.10 40.10 -47.91
CA HIS A 541 0.31 41.49 -47.70
C HIS A 541 1.84 41.60 -47.61
N PRO A 542 2.52 42.18 -48.61
CA PRO A 542 3.97 42.31 -48.62
C PRO A 542 4.53 43.34 -47.62
N ASN A 543 5.66 43.02 -47.00
CA ASN A 543 6.43 43.92 -46.10
C ASN A 543 5.61 44.59 -44.98
N LYS A 544 4.59 43.91 -44.46
CA LYS A 544 3.77 44.35 -43.32
C LYS A 544 4.09 43.58 -42.05
N HIS A 545 3.94 44.25 -40.91
CA HIS A 545 3.91 43.58 -39.62
C HIS A 545 2.58 42.83 -39.51
N VAL A 546 2.67 41.52 -39.38
CA VAL A 546 1.52 40.64 -39.26
C VAL A 546 1.62 39.87 -37.96
N ARG A 547 0.50 39.81 -37.23
CA ARG A 547 0.33 38.95 -36.07
C ARG A 547 -0.38 37.67 -36.53
N ILE A 548 0.19 36.52 -36.23
CA ILE A 548 -0.33 35.19 -36.61
C ILE A 548 -1.01 34.57 -35.40
N TYR A 549 -2.13 33.90 -35.61
CA TYR A 549 -2.98 33.31 -34.59
C TYR A 549 -3.29 31.83 -34.89
N LEU A 550 -3.41 31.03 -33.83
CA LEU A 550 -4.02 29.70 -33.83
C LEU A 550 -5.40 29.83 -33.19
N GLY A 551 -6.47 29.79 -33.99
CA GLY A 551 -7.81 30.17 -33.52
C GLY A 551 -7.82 31.61 -33.00
N GLU A 552 -8.05 31.80 -31.69
CA GLU A 552 -8.08 33.13 -31.07
C GLU A 552 -6.75 33.59 -30.45
N VAL A 553 -5.76 32.71 -30.37
CA VAL A 553 -4.52 32.95 -29.62
C VAL A 553 -3.41 33.44 -30.55
N PRO A 554 -2.82 34.63 -30.32
CA PRO A 554 -1.66 35.10 -31.09
C PRO A 554 -0.42 34.28 -30.73
N ILE A 555 0.31 33.81 -31.75
CA ILE A 555 1.48 32.94 -31.58
C ILE A 555 2.80 33.54 -32.06
N LEU A 556 2.74 34.52 -32.98
CA LEU A 556 3.93 35.13 -33.55
C LEU A 556 3.58 36.50 -34.13
N GLN A 557 4.48 37.47 -33.97
CA GLN A 557 4.49 38.69 -34.78
C GLN A 557 5.69 38.63 -35.72
N ALA A 558 5.46 38.81 -37.02
CA ALA A 558 6.51 38.70 -38.03
C ALA A 558 6.34 39.76 -39.11
N LEU A 559 7.46 40.14 -39.75
CA LEU A 559 7.44 40.91 -40.97
C LEU A 559 7.26 39.94 -42.15
N SER A 560 6.16 40.09 -42.90
CA SER A 560 5.94 39.34 -44.13
C SER A 560 7.00 39.70 -45.17
N SER A 561 7.45 38.73 -45.98
CA SER A 561 8.39 38.99 -47.08
C SER A 561 7.79 39.87 -48.19
N SER A 562 8.60 40.20 -49.22
CA SER A 562 8.15 40.91 -50.42
C SER A 562 7.06 40.19 -51.23
N LYS A 563 6.83 38.90 -50.94
CA LYS A 563 5.75 38.10 -51.52
C LYS A 563 4.56 37.91 -50.58
N GLY A 564 4.53 38.58 -49.42
CA GLY A 564 3.47 38.40 -48.42
C GLY A 564 3.55 37.09 -47.65
N ILE A 565 4.73 36.45 -47.58
CA ILE A 565 4.91 35.14 -46.93
C ILE A 565 5.77 35.25 -45.67
N VAL A 566 5.34 34.60 -44.59
CA VAL A 566 6.12 34.35 -43.37
C VAL A 566 6.65 32.91 -43.39
N ARG A 567 7.94 32.72 -43.10
CA ARG A 567 8.62 31.41 -43.15
C ARG A 567 9.04 30.97 -41.75
N ILE A 568 8.60 29.79 -41.33
CA ILE A 568 8.90 29.24 -40.00
C ILE A 568 9.47 27.83 -40.15
N LYS A 569 10.62 27.54 -39.53
CA LYS A 569 11.20 26.20 -39.56
C LYS A 569 10.43 25.28 -38.63
N LEU A 570 10.10 24.06 -39.08
CA LEU A 570 9.41 23.04 -38.28
C LEU A 570 10.19 22.67 -37.00
N SER A 571 11.52 22.74 -37.02
CA SER A 571 12.37 22.44 -35.86
C SER A 571 12.28 23.46 -34.72
N THR A 572 11.57 24.57 -34.92
CA THR A 572 11.37 25.58 -33.87
C THR A 572 10.13 25.24 -33.06
N GLU A 573 10.09 25.66 -31.79
CA GLU A 573 8.93 25.44 -30.91
C GLU A 573 7.62 25.97 -31.55
N ILE A 574 7.67 27.17 -32.12
CA ILE A 574 6.54 27.79 -32.83
C ILE A 574 6.16 26.98 -34.09
N GLY A 575 7.15 26.47 -34.83
CA GLY A 575 6.91 25.62 -36.00
C GLY A 575 6.19 24.31 -35.63
N ASN A 576 6.60 23.65 -34.55
CA ASN A 576 5.92 22.45 -34.05
C ASN A 576 4.49 22.74 -33.57
N ALA A 577 4.26 23.88 -32.91
CA ALA A 577 2.93 24.29 -32.46
C ALA A 577 1.96 24.49 -33.64
N ILE A 578 2.40 25.23 -34.67
CA ILE A 578 1.62 25.45 -35.90
C ILE A 578 1.35 24.13 -36.62
N TYR A 579 2.35 23.25 -36.71
CA TYR A 579 2.21 21.96 -37.36
C TYR A 579 1.18 21.05 -36.68
N ASN A 580 1.22 20.96 -35.35
CA ASN A 580 0.27 20.16 -34.58
C ASN A 580 -1.16 20.72 -34.69
N HIS A 581 -1.32 22.04 -34.67
CA HIS A 581 -2.62 22.68 -34.86
C HIS A 581 -3.23 22.34 -36.23
N ILE A 582 -2.44 22.44 -37.31
CA ILE A 582 -2.89 22.08 -38.66
C ILE A 582 -3.23 20.59 -38.76
N LYS A 583 -2.40 19.72 -38.16
CA LYS A 583 -2.64 18.26 -38.16
C LYS A 583 -3.94 17.89 -37.44
N ASN A 584 -4.33 18.66 -36.44
CA ASN A 584 -5.59 18.52 -35.71
C ASN A 584 -6.79 19.22 -36.41
N GLY A 585 -6.62 19.69 -37.66
CA GLY A 585 -7.67 20.34 -38.45
C GLY A 585 -7.89 21.82 -38.13
N GLY A 586 -6.98 22.45 -37.38
CA GLY A 586 -7.06 23.84 -36.98
C GLY A 586 -6.59 24.82 -38.05
N ASP A 587 -7.36 25.90 -38.22
CA ASP A 587 -7.04 26.99 -39.14
C ASP A 587 -6.05 27.99 -38.52
N ILE A 588 -5.24 28.61 -39.38
CA ILE A 588 -4.32 29.70 -39.04
C ILE A 588 -4.95 31.02 -39.46
N PHE A 589 -4.92 32.02 -38.57
CA PHE A 589 -5.39 33.37 -38.86
C PHE A 589 -4.26 34.38 -38.74
N TYR A 590 -4.44 35.56 -39.33
CA TYR A 590 -3.53 36.69 -39.19
C TYR A 590 -4.30 38.01 -39.07
N SER A 591 -3.65 39.01 -38.46
CA SER A 591 -4.10 40.41 -38.48
C SER A 591 -2.92 41.28 -38.87
N ILE A 592 -3.21 42.42 -39.47
CA ILE A 592 -2.22 43.41 -39.86
C ILE A 592 -2.29 44.53 -38.82
N ASP A 593 -1.14 44.97 -38.33
CA ASP A 593 -1.04 46.18 -37.51
C ASP A 593 -1.15 47.45 -38.36
#